data_AF-A0A518E1F5-F1
#
_entry.id   AF-A0A518E1F5-F1
#
_cell.length_a   1.000
_cell.length_b   1.000
_cell.length_c   1.000
_cell.angle_alpha   90.00
_cell.angle_beta   90.00
_cell.angle_gamma   90.00
#
_symmetry.space_group_name_H-M   'P 1'
#
loop_
_entity.id
_entity.type
_entity.pdbx_description
1 polymer ?
#
loop_
_entity_poly.entity_id
_entity_poly.type
_entity_poly.pdbx_seq_one_letter_code
_entity_poly.pdbx_strand_id
1 'polypeptide(L)'
;MAPNAFTDSWEPCPSGELTGMVQRAQSVRRKSQTTSFTIVGVLVLTSCLSLLYLQFSTPSANAAGLACFEVQPLLGEYHQQKLTPAMSQRIDEHLAFCAHCREQLEAIQNGTVDACCGEAAACATP
;
A
#
# COMPACT_ATOMS: atom_id res chain seq x y z
N MET A 1 -29.75 -9.70 81.19
CA MET A 1 -29.57 -9.65 79.72
C MET A 1 -30.74 -8.87 79.14
N ALA A 2 -30.51 -7.64 78.70
CA ALA A 2 -31.53 -6.78 78.11
C ALA A 2 -31.49 -6.94 76.58
N PRO A 3 -32.64 -7.12 75.90
CA PRO A 3 -32.68 -7.15 74.44
C PRO A 3 -32.60 -5.72 73.88
N ASN A 4 -31.60 -5.47 73.03
CA ASN A 4 -31.46 -4.21 72.28
C ASN A 4 -32.51 -4.18 71.17
N ALA A 5 -33.54 -3.36 71.35
CA ALA A 5 -34.52 -3.04 70.31
C ALA A 5 -33.91 -2.06 69.31
N PHE A 6 -33.22 -2.58 68.28
CA PHE A 6 -32.97 -1.82 67.07
C PHE A 6 -34.29 -1.73 66.29
N THR A 7 -35.06 -0.68 66.56
CA THR A 7 -36.14 -0.27 65.66
C THR A 7 -35.51 0.47 64.50
N ASP A 8 -34.94 -0.28 63.55
CA ASP A 8 -34.51 0.25 62.26
C ASP A 8 -35.75 0.68 61.49
N SER A 9 -36.09 1.97 61.60
CA SER A 9 -37.10 2.61 60.78
C SER A 9 -36.59 2.66 59.34
N TRP A 10 -36.84 1.59 58.59
CA TRP A 10 -36.61 1.56 57.16
C TRP A 10 -37.50 2.61 56.49
N GLU A 11 -36.93 3.74 56.11
CA GLU A 11 -37.64 4.74 55.34
C GLU A 11 -37.64 4.36 53.84
N PRO A 12 -38.80 4.42 53.17
CA PRO A 12 -38.86 4.17 51.74
C PRO A 12 -38.03 5.22 51.00
N CYS A 13 -37.07 4.74 50.20
CA CYS A 13 -36.19 5.58 49.40
C CYS A 13 -36.99 6.53 48.50
N PRO A 14 -36.64 7.83 48.42
CA PRO A 14 -37.34 8.80 47.58
C PRO A 14 -37.30 8.37 46.12
N SER A 15 -38.47 8.41 45.47
CA SER A 15 -38.63 7.99 44.07
C SER A 15 -37.82 8.90 43.15
N GLY A 16 -36.85 8.34 42.41
CA GLY A 16 -36.14 9.04 41.33
C GLY A 16 -34.61 9.06 41.46
N GLU A 17 -34.05 8.77 42.63
CA GLU A 17 -32.59 8.82 42.82
C GLU A 17 -31.87 7.63 42.16
N LEU A 18 -32.44 6.43 42.31
CA LEU A 18 -31.91 5.21 41.70
C LEU A 18 -31.99 5.25 40.16
N THR A 19 -33.06 5.83 39.59
CA THR A 19 -33.21 5.95 38.14
C THR A 19 -32.20 6.94 37.54
N GLY A 20 -31.87 8.02 38.27
CA GLY A 20 -30.82 8.96 37.87
C GLY A 20 -29.43 8.30 37.78
N MET A 21 -29.10 7.44 38.74
CA MET A 21 -27.84 6.70 38.72
C MET A 21 -27.77 5.69 37.55
N VAL A 22 -28.87 4.98 37.28
CA VAL A 22 -28.94 4.03 36.16
C VAL A 22 -28.84 4.75 34.80
N GLN A 23 -29.54 5.88 34.62
CA GLN A 23 -29.47 6.66 33.38
C GLN A 23 -28.06 7.22 33.12
N ARG A 24 -27.39 7.73 34.16
CA ARG A 24 -26.01 8.25 34.04
C ARG A 24 -25.05 7.12 33.66
N ALA A 25 -25.14 5.96 34.30
CA ALA A 25 -24.32 4.79 33.99
C ALA A 25 -24.53 4.28 32.54
N GLN A 26 -25.79 4.28 32.05
CA GLN A 26 -26.08 3.87 30.68
C GLN A 26 -25.57 4.87 29.64
N SER A 27 -25.64 6.17 29.91
CA SER A 27 -25.16 7.21 28.98
C SER A 27 -23.64 7.15 28.75
N VAL A 28 -22.87 6.80 29.80
CA VAL A 28 -21.41 6.64 29.73
C VAL A 28 -21.04 5.40 28.93
N ARG A 29 -21.74 4.29 29.12
CA ARG A 29 -21.52 3.05 28.35
C ARG A 29 -21.78 3.23 26.85
N ARG A 30 -22.83 3.99 26.47
CA ARG A 30 -23.13 4.28 25.06
C ARG A 30 -22.02 5.10 24.39
N LYS A 31 -21.46 6.08 25.10
CA LYS A 31 -20.38 6.93 24.55
C LYS A 31 -19.04 6.19 24.41
N SER A 32 -18.73 5.25 25.31
CA SER A 32 -17.45 4.53 25.27
C SER A 32 -17.40 3.42 24.21
N GLN A 33 -18.54 2.85 23.82
CA GLN A 33 -18.55 1.77 22.81
C GLN A 33 -18.36 2.28 21.38
N THR A 34 -18.71 3.52 21.06
CA THR A 34 -18.64 4.04 19.68
C THR A 34 -17.26 4.58 19.30
N THR A 35 -16.42 4.97 20.25
CA THR A 35 -15.15 5.67 19.95
C THR A 35 -14.01 4.73 19.57
N SER A 36 -14.02 3.47 20.01
CA SER A 36 -12.88 2.57 19.75
C SER A 36 -12.90 1.95 18.35
N PHE A 37 -14.08 1.77 17.73
CA PHE A 37 -14.18 1.13 16.41
C PHE A 37 -13.79 2.06 15.25
N THR A 38 -13.92 3.37 15.41
CA THR A 38 -13.62 4.33 14.32
C THR A 38 -12.12 4.43 14.04
N ILE A 39 -11.28 4.43 15.08
CA ILE A 39 -9.82 4.57 14.94
C ILE A 39 -9.22 3.37 14.20
N VAL A 40 -9.61 2.15 14.61
CA VAL A 40 -9.12 0.92 13.97
C VAL A 40 -9.60 0.84 12.51
N GLY A 41 -10.86 1.20 12.25
CA GLY A 41 -11.40 1.22 10.89
C GLY A 41 -10.66 2.17 9.95
N VAL A 42 -10.33 3.38 10.42
CA VAL A 42 -9.56 4.36 9.62
C VAL A 42 -8.16 3.85 9.32
N LEU A 43 -7.45 3.27 10.30
CA LEU A 43 -6.11 2.74 10.10
C LEU A 43 -6.07 1.56 9.11
N VAL A 44 -7.05 0.66 9.17
CA VAL A 44 -7.14 -0.46 8.22
C VAL A 44 -7.44 0.05 6.81
N LEU A 45 -8.38 0.98 6.67
CA LEU A 45 -8.72 1.56 5.38
C LEU A 45 -7.54 2.32 4.75
N THR A 46 -6.85 3.17 5.51
CA THR A 46 -5.68 3.91 5.00
C THR A 46 -4.53 2.99 4.64
N SER A 47 -4.27 1.95 5.46
CA SER A 47 -3.26 0.94 5.15
C SER A 47 -3.59 0.18 3.87
N CYS A 48 -4.84 -0.29 3.71
CA CYS A 48 -5.29 -0.95 2.48
C CYS A 48 -5.19 -0.03 1.26
N LEU A 49 -5.62 1.23 1.36
CA LEU A 49 -5.50 2.22 0.29
C LEU A 49 -4.04 2.48 -0.09
N SER A 50 -3.15 2.57 0.89
CA SER A 50 -1.73 2.78 0.67
C SER A 50 -1.07 1.58 -0.02
N LEU A 51 -1.38 0.36 0.41
CA LEU A 51 -0.91 -0.86 -0.24
C LEU A 51 -1.45 -1.01 -1.66
N LEU A 52 -2.72 -0.70 -1.90
CA LEU A 52 -3.30 -0.68 -3.24
C LEU A 52 -2.62 0.36 -4.13
N TYR A 53 -2.37 1.55 -3.59
CA TYR A 53 -1.66 2.61 -4.30
C TYR A 53 -0.24 2.16 -4.67
N LEU A 54 0.48 1.51 -3.75
CA LEU A 54 1.80 0.95 -4.04
C LEU A 54 1.73 -0.15 -5.10
N GLN A 55 0.81 -1.11 -5.01
CA GLN A 55 0.65 -2.18 -6.01
C GLN A 55 0.31 -1.64 -7.41
N PHE A 56 -0.46 -0.54 -7.47
CA PHE A 56 -0.85 0.08 -8.73
C PHE A 56 0.23 1.03 -9.28
N SER A 57 0.99 1.67 -8.39
CA SER A 57 2.06 2.62 -8.73
C SER A 57 3.42 1.95 -8.92
N THR A 58 3.61 0.73 -8.39
CA THR A 58 4.66 -0.16 -8.84
C THR A 58 4.08 -0.88 -10.05
N PRO A 59 4.33 -0.42 -11.30
CA PRO A 59 3.98 -1.20 -12.46
C PRO A 59 4.55 -2.59 -12.21
N SER A 60 3.67 -3.60 -12.10
CA SER A 60 4.13 -4.94 -11.80
C SER A 60 5.21 -5.23 -12.83
N ALA A 61 6.38 -5.65 -12.36
CA ALA A 61 7.55 -5.87 -13.21
C ALA A 61 7.32 -6.95 -14.28
N ASN A 62 6.08 -7.42 -14.47
CA ASN A 62 5.66 -8.53 -15.31
C ASN A 62 4.39 -8.22 -16.13
N ALA A 63 4.05 -6.95 -16.41
CA ALA A 63 2.84 -6.62 -17.18
C ALA A 63 2.75 -7.34 -18.55
N ALA A 64 3.90 -7.63 -19.17
CA ALA A 64 4.02 -8.44 -20.39
C ALA A 64 4.66 -9.83 -20.15
N GLY A 65 4.79 -10.24 -18.88
CA GLY A 65 5.57 -11.41 -18.48
C GLY A 65 7.09 -11.26 -18.67
N LEU A 66 7.57 -10.03 -18.94
CA LEU A 66 8.98 -9.70 -19.10
C LEU A 66 9.43 -8.78 -17.98
N ALA A 67 10.51 -9.18 -17.32
CA ALA A 67 11.16 -8.35 -16.31
C ALA A 67 11.99 -7.23 -16.96
N CYS A 68 12.13 -6.09 -16.27
CA CYS A 68 12.91 -4.95 -16.80
C CYS A 68 14.34 -5.34 -17.20
N PHE A 69 14.98 -6.25 -16.47
CA PHE A 69 16.34 -6.71 -16.78
C PHE A 69 16.43 -7.53 -18.09
N GLU A 70 15.33 -8.15 -18.52
CA GLU A 70 15.25 -8.89 -19.78
C GLU A 70 15.01 -7.96 -20.96
N VAL A 71 14.25 -6.87 -20.73
CA VAL A 71 13.94 -5.87 -21.76
C VAL A 71 15.18 -5.03 -22.09
N GLN A 72 15.99 -4.68 -21.10
CA GLN A 72 17.16 -3.80 -21.27
C GLN A 72 18.11 -4.20 -22.42
N PRO A 73 18.61 -5.45 -22.52
CA PRO A 73 19.48 -5.86 -23.64
C PRO A 73 18.74 -5.89 -24.99
N LEU A 74 17.42 -6.08 -24.99
CA LEU A 74 16.59 -6.18 -26.19
C LEU A 74 16.22 -4.81 -26.77
N LEU A 75 16.31 -3.72 -26.00
CA LEU A 75 15.95 -2.36 -26.46
C LEU A 75 16.76 -1.92 -27.68
N GLY A 76 18.03 -2.32 -27.79
CA GLY A 76 18.86 -2.01 -28.95
C GLY A 76 18.40 -2.70 -30.24
N GLU A 77 18.02 -3.99 -30.13
CA GLU A 77 17.47 -4.76 -31.26
C GLU A 77 16.05 -4.31 -31.63
N TYR A 78 15.27 -3.91 -30.62
CA TYR A 78 13.93 -3.34 -30.77
C TYR A 78 13.99 -2.03 -31.56
N HIS A 79 14.90 -1.12 -31.20
CA HIS A 79 15.12 0.12 -31.93
C HIS A 79 15.52 -0.13 -33.40
N GLN A 80 16.29 -1.18 -33.65
CA GLN A 80 16.69 -1.59 -35.01
C GLN A 80 15.61 -2.41 -35.74
N GLN A 81 14.43 -2.63 -35.14
CA GLN A 81 13.35 -3.46 -35.67
C GLN A 81 13.79 -4.89 -36.06
N LYS A 82 14.79 -5.43 -35.37
CA LYS A 82 15.34 -6.78 -35.63
C LYS A 82 14.60 -7.89 -34.88
N LEU A 83 13.72 -7.53 -33.95
CA LEU A 83 12.96 -8.47 -33.15
C LEU A 83 11.79 -9.07 -33.92
N THR A 84 11.41 -10.29 -33.52
CA THR A 84 10.19 -10.92 -34.00
C THR A 84 8.95 -10.09 -33.60
N PRO A 85 7.88 -10.08 -34.40
CA PRO A 85 6.68 -9.27 -34.11
C PRO A 85 6.01 -9.65 -32.77
N ALA A 86 6.14 -10.92 -32.36
CA ALA A 86 5.64 -11.37 -31.07
C ALA A 86 6.43 -10.76 -29.89
N MET A 87 7.75 -10.60 -30.04
CA MET A 87 8.59 -9.98 -29.01
C MET A 87 8.46 -8.47 -28.99
N SER A 88 8.32 -7.82 -30.16
CA SER A 88 8.10 -6.37 -30.21
C SER A 88 6.80 -6.00 -29.50
N GLN A 89 5.72 -6.75 -29.70
CA GLN A 89 4.44 -6.52 -29.02
C GLN A 89 4.58 -6.60 -27.48
N ARG A 90 5.33 -7.59 -26.98
CA ARG A 90 5.56 -7.71 -25.52
C ARG A 90 6.38 -6.55 -24.96
N ILE A 91 7.35 -6.05 -25.73
CA ILE A 91 8.12 -4.86 -25.35
C ILE A 91 7.22 -3.61 -25.39
N ASP A 92 6.34 -3.46 -26.38
CA ASP A 92 5.38 -2.36 -26.46
C ASP A 92 4.47 -2.33 -25.23
N GLU A 93 3.93 -3.48 -24.85
CA GLU A 93 3.12 -3.65 -23.64
C GLU A 93 3.92 -3.27 -22.38
N HIS A 94 5.18 -3.71 -22.27
CA HIS A 94 6.04 -3.32 -21.14
C HIS A 94 6.32 -1.81 -21.10
N LEU A 95 6.64 -1.19 -22.24
CA LEU A 95 6.94 0.24 -22.36
C LEU A 95 5.72 1.11 -22.04
N ALA A 96 4.50 0.63 -22.25
CA ALA A 96 3.29 1.35 -21.86
C ALA A 96 3.24 1.62 -20.34
N PHE A 97 3.69 0.65 -19.53
CA PHE A 97 3.62 0.72 -18.06
C PHE A 97 4.94 1.09 -17.37
N CYS A 98 6.09 0.86 -18.00
CA CYS A 98 7.41 1.12 -17.41
C CYS A 98 7.99 2.46 -17.90
N ALA A 99 8.01 3.48 -17.04
CA ALA A 99 8.64 4.76 -17.34
C ALA A 99 10.17 4.61 -17.54
N HIS A 100 10.83 3.79 -16.72
CA HIS A 100 12.28 3.61 -16.76
C HIS A 100 12.80 3.04 -18.10
N CYS A 101 12.16 1.99 -18.61
CA CYS A 101 12.55 1.41 -19.91
C CYS A 101 12.26 2.35 -21.08
N ARG A 102 11.26 3.24 -20.95
CA ARG A 102 10.94 4.28 -21.94
C ARG A 102 12.04 5.33 -22.01
N GLU A 103 12.49 5.83 -20.86
CA GLU A 103 13.62 6.77 -20.78
C GLU A 103 14.91 6.16 -21.36
N GLN A 104 15.17 4.87 -21.10
CA GLN A 104 16.32 4.18 -21.70
C GLN A 104 16.21 4.08 -23.23
N LEU A 105 15.02 3.76 -23.75
CA LEU A 105 14.78 3.71 -25.18
C LEU A 105 14.97 5.08 -25.83
N GLU A 106 14.49 6.15 -25.21
CA GLU A 106 14.72 7.53 -25.65
C GLU A 106 16.21 7.89 -25.63
N ALA A 107 16.96 7.47 -24.61
CA ALA A 107 18.41 7.67 -24.54
C ALA A 107 19.16 6.97 -25.71
N ILE A 108 18.70 5.77 -26.10
CA ILE A 108 19.19 5.02 -27.27
C ILE A 108 18.85 5.77 -28.57
N GLN A 109 17.61 6.25 -28.72
CA GLN A 109 17.17 7.00 -29.90
C GLN A 109 17.92 8.32 -30.07
N ASN A 110 18.20 9.01 -28.97
CA ASN A 110 18.94 10.26 -28.96
C ASN A 110 20.46 10.07 -29.16
N GLY A 111 20.95 8.83 -29.28
CA GLY A 111 22.37 8.52 -29.47
C GLY A 111 23.24 8.86 -28.26
N THR A 112 22.65 9.04 -27.08
CA THR A 112 23.39 9.40 -25.84
C THR A 112 24.08 8.20 -25.17
N VAL A 113 23.79 6.98 -25.64
CA VAL A 113 24.54 5.77 -25.29
C VAL A 113 25.56 5.46 -26.37
N ASP A 114 26.51 6.38 -26.53
CA ASP A 114 27.78 6.07 -27.19
C ASP A 114 28.52 5.00 -26.37
N ALA A 115 28.40 3.75 -26.81
CA ALA A 115 29.50 2.83 -27.10
C ALA A 115 30.77 2.79 -26.21
N CYS A 116 30.71 3.00 -24.89
CA CYS A 116 31.92 2.91 -24.05
C CYS A 116 32.34 1.51 -23.58
N CYS A 117 31.70 0.42 -24.00
CA CYS A 117 32.13 -0.95 -23.64
C CYS A 117 32.01 -1.91 -24.82
N GLY A 118 32.85 -1.69 -25.84
CA GLY A 118 32.87 -2.53 -27.04
C GLY A 118 34.23 -2.70 -27.68
N GLU A 119 35.36 -2.37 -27.03
CA GLU A 119 36.68 -2.72 -27.58
C GLU A 119 37.75 -2.86 -26.48
N ALA A 120 37.49 -3.72 -25.48
CA ALA A 120 38.49 -4.09 -24.48
C ALA A 120 39.49 -5.17 -24.97
N ALA A 121 39.49 -5.53 -26.25
CA ALA A 121 40.31 -6.63 -26.78
C ALA A 121 41.66 -6.21 -27.41
N ALA A 122 41.98 -4.91 -27.50
CA ALA A 122 43.17 -4.43 -28.22
C ALA A 122 44.27 -3.76 -27.37
N CYS A 123 44.10 -3.63 -26.05
CA CYS A 123 45.10 -2.97 -25.18
C CYS A 123 45.67 -3.89 -24.10
N ALA A 124 46.35 -4.97 -24.48
CA ALA A 124 47.25 -5.69 -23.58
C ALA A 124 48.32 -6.48 -24.36
N THR A 125 49.38 -5.80 -24.78
CA THR A 125 50.67 -6.43 -25.09
C THR A 125 51.79 -5.56 -24.53
N PRO A 126 52.45 -5.97 -23.44
CA PRO A 126 53.87 -5.78 -23.24
C PRO A 126 54.69 -6.91 -23.87
#